data_AF-A0A8H5G1V3-F1
#
_entry.id   AF-A0A8H5G1V3-F1
#
_cell.length_a   1.000
_cell.length_b   1.000
_cell.length_c   1.000
_cell.angle_alpha   90.00
_cell.angle_beta   90.00
_cell.angle_gamma   90.00
#
_symmetry.space_group_name_H-M   'P 1'
#
loop_
_entity.id
_entity.type
_entity.pdbx_description
1 polymer ?
#
loop_
_entity_poly.entity_id
_entity_poly.type
_entity_poly.pdbx_seq_one_letter_code
_entity_poly.pdbx_strand_id
1 'polypeptide(L)'
;MTAPNQAGVLDLRVLGNQLKGMQQQINADREEREECQQQIIAGREELQQQIIAGREELQQQIIADREEWQKWKSDMEKTQKYLEEEIASIGDTNKRLEETLGELEIKVKEMNMELKHVKQQLDDHGQQLGDYRQQLSDHGQTLAGVKMDAEAMSSEIGWIVAGDEHGYDAIKRRNLLDNTQAKLALALALPHNEHSIMSVVFRDTLGPSLELPDRRQKLLELLKDKGASLDPQVLSLMKDVSVLDLLAERRPYV
;
A
#
# COMPACT_ATOMS: atom_id res chain seq x y z
N MET A 1 -176.48 -26.01 22.16
CA MET A 1 -175.18 -26.71 22.26
C MET A 1 -174.36 -26.33 21.04
N THR A 2 -173.58 -25.26 21.16
CA THR A 2 -172.76 -24.67 20.11
C THR A 2 -171.39 -25.36 20.10
N ALA A 3 -171.05 -26.01 18.99
CA ALA A 3 -169.75 -26.66 18.80
C ALA A 3 -168.63 -25.60 18.77
N PRO A 4 -167.51 -25.78 19.50
CA PRO A 4 -166.43 -24.82 19.46
C PRO A 4 -165.59 -25.00 18.19
N ASN A 5 -165.63 -23.95 17.39
CA ASN A 5 -164.67 -23.42 16.43
C ASN A 5 -163.30 -24.16 16.32
N GLN A 6 -163.22 -25.15 15.42
CA GLN A 6 -161.98 -25.88 15.09
C GLN A 6 -160.98 -25.07 14.24
N ALA A 7 -161.40 -23.93 13.66
CA ALA A 7 -160.56 -23.11 12.79
C ALA A 7 -159.44 -22.36 13.53
N GLY A 8 -159.70 -21.88 14.76
CA GLY A 8 -158.67 -21.19 15.58
C GLY A 8 -157.61 -22.12 16.19
N VAL A 9 -157.90 -23.41 16.30
CA VAL A 9 -156.97 -24.43 16.84
C VAL A 9 -155.92 -24.85 15.80
N LEU A 10 -156.30 -24.85 14.52
CA LEU A 10 -155.37 -25.08 13.40
C LEU A 10 -154.38 -23.92 13.24
N ASP A 11 -154.83 -22.68 13.44
CA ASP A 11 -154.02 -21.46 13.31
C ASP A 11 -152.93 -21.35 14.41
N LEU A 12 -153.28 -21.68 15.66
CA LEU A 12 -152.32 -21.75 16.78
C LEU A 12 -151.28 -22.87 16.62
N ARG A 13 -151.65 -23.99 16.00
CA ARG A 13 -150.73 -25.13 15.77
C ARG A 13 -149.71 -24.82 14.67
N VAL A 14 -150.11 -24.09 13.63
CA VAL A 14 -149.22 -23.58 12.58
C VAL A 14 -148.24 -22.56 13.16
N LEU A 15 -148.71 -21.60 13.95
CA LEU A 15 -147.87 -20.62 14.65
C LEU A 15 -146.89 -21.28 15.63
N GLY A 16 -147.32 -22.30 16.38
CA GLY A 16 -146.44 -23.05 17.30
C GLY A 16 -145.31 -23.80 16.59
N ASN A 17 -145.61 -24.38 15.41
CA ASN A 17 -144.59 -25.03 14.58
C ASN A 17 -143.62 -24.01 13.95
N GLN A 18 -144.11 -22.85 13.52
CA GLN A 18 -143.26 -21.76 13.02
C GLN A 18 -142.35 -21.19 14.12
N LEU A 19 -142.86 -20.96 15.33
CA LEU A 19 -142.06 -20.55 16.49
C LEU A 19 -140.96 -21.56 16.81
N LYS A 20 -141.27 -22.86 16.75
CA LYS A 20 -140.28 -23.92 16.97
C LYS A 20 -139.22 -23.95 15.87
N GLY A 21 -139.60 -23.74 14.61
CA GLY A 21 -138.66 -23.61 13.48
C GLY A 21 -137.77 -22.38 13.59
N MET A 22 -138.32 -21.21 13.96
CA MET A 22 -137.54 -20.00 14.22
C MET A 22 -136.57 -20.18 15.40
N GLN A 23 -137.01 -20.83 16.48
CA GLN A 23 -136.14 -21.10 17.63
C GLN A 23 -134.97 -22.03 17.27
N GLN A 24 -135.23 -23.06 16.44
CA GLN A 24 -134.19 -23.93 15.92
C GLN A 24 -133.21 -23.16 15.02
N GLN A 25 -133.71 -22.28 14.15
CA GLN A 25 -132.88 -21.42 13.30
C GLN A 25 -132.00 -20.48 14.14
N ILE A 26 -132.56 -19.81 15.15
CA ILE A 26 -131.82 -18.93 16.06
C ILE A 26 -130.70 -19.69 16.78
N ASN A 27 -130.98 -20.93 17.22
CA ASN A 27 -129.98 -21.75 17.89
C ASN A 27 -128.85 -22.16 16.94
N ALA A 28 -129.18 -22.57 15.71
CA ALA A 28 -128.19 -22.92 14.69
C ALA A 28 -127.33 -21.70 14.29
N ASP A 29 -127.96 -20.56 14.00
CA ASP A 29 -127.25 -19.31 13.67
C ASP A 29 -126.34 -18.86 14.82
N ARG A 30 -126.74 -19.12 16.08
CA ARG A 30 -125.91 -18.83 17.26
C ARG A 30 -124.71 -19.74 17.34
N GLU A 31 -124.89 -21.05 17.14
CA GLU A 31 -123.80 -22.04 17.14
C GLU A 31 -122.78 -21.73 16.03
N GLU A 32 -123.25 -21.45 14.81
CA GLU A 32 -122.38 -21.05 13.68
C GLU A 32 -121.62 -19.75 13.98
N ARG A 33 -122.26 -18.79 14.66
CA ARG A 33 -121.63 -17.53 15.05
C ARG A 33 -120.60 -17.71 16.16
N GLU A 34 -120.86 -18.59 17.12
CA GLU A 34 -119.91 -18.95 18.18
C GLU A 34 -118.69 -19.68 17.60
N GLU A 35 -118.90 -20.61 16.66
CA GLU A 35 -117.82 -21.30 15.95
C GLU A 35 -116.97 -20.32 15.11
N CYS A 36 -117.62 -19.43 14.36
CA CYS A 36 -116.94 -18.37 13.60
C CYS A 36 -116.14 -17.43 14.53
N GLN A 37 -116.69 -17.05 15.69
CA GLN A 37 -115.96 -16.25 16.68
C GLN A 37 -114.73 -16.99 17.22
N GLN A 38 -114.85 -18.28 17.54
CA GLN A 38 -113.72 -19.09 18.01
C GLN A 38 -112.62 -19.20 16.94
N GLN A 39 -112.99 -19.41 15.68
CA GLN A 39 -112.03 -19.45 14.56
C GLN A 39 -111.31 -18.11 14.37
N ILE A 40 -112.02 -16.98 14.49
CA ILE A 40 -111.40 -15.65 14.40
C ILE A 40 -110.42 -15.42 15.57
N ILE A 41 -110.78 -15.82 16.79
CA ILE A 41 -109.90 -15.69 17.96
C ILE A 41 -108.65 -16.56 17.77
N ALA A 42 -108.82 -17.83 17.42
CA ALA A 42 -107.71 -18.76 17.18
C ALA A 42 -106.77 -18.25 16.09
N GLY A 43 -107.30 -17.83 14.94
CA GLY A 43 -106.48 -17.29 13.85
C GLY A 43 -105.76 -15.99 14.24
N ARG A 44 -106.38 -15.15 15.07
CA ARG A 44 -105.73 -13.94 15.59
C ARG A 44 -104.60 -14.28 16.55
N GLU A 45 -104.79 -15.24 17.44
CA GLU A 45 -103.77 -15.69 18.39
C GLU A 45 -102.58 -16.32 17.65
N GLU A 46 -102.86 -17.13 16.64
CA GLU A 46 -101.84 -17.78 15.81
C GLU A 46 -101.00 -16.75 15.03
N LEU A 47 -101.66 -15.75 14.41
CA LEU A 47 -100.96 -14.64 13.76
C LEU A 47 -100.14 -13.82 14.75
N GLN A 48 -100.65 -13.56 15.96
CA GLN A 48 -99.89 -12.86 16.99
C GLN A 48 -98.64 -13.63 17.41
N GLN A 49 -98.75 -14.95 17.59
CA GLN A 49 -97.60 -15.79 17.91
C GLN A 49 -96.56 -15.80 16.78
N GLN A 50 -96.98 -15.89 15.52
CA GLN A 50 -96.08 -15.83 14.37
C GLN A 50 -95.35 -14.49 14.29
N ILE A 51 -96.04 -13.37 14.54
CA ILE A 51 -95.42 -12.03 14.55
C ILE A 51 -94.40 -11.91 15.68
N ILE A 52 -94.72 -12.41 16.88
CA ILE A 52 -93.81 -12.38 18.03
C ILE A 52 -92.57 -13.23 17.73
N ALA A 53 -92.75 -14.47 17.29
CA ALA A 53 -91.66 -15.38 16.96
C ALA A 53 -90.76 -14.81 15.85
N GLY A 54 -91.35 -14.32 14.75
CA GLY A 54 -90.57 -13.72 13.66
C GLY A 54 -89.82 -12.46 14.09
N ARG A 55 -90.37 -11.68 15.02
CA ARG A 55 -89.66 -10.51 15.58
C ARG A 55 -88.50 -10.93 16.46
N GLU A 56 -88.66 -11.97 17.28
CA GLU A 56 -87.59 -12.51 18.13
C GLU A 56 -86.46 -13.11 17.30
N GLU A 57 -86.78 -13.87 16.24
CA GLU A 57 -85.79 -14.40 15.29
C GLU A 57 -85.00 -13.28 14.61
N LEU A 58 -85.68 -12.25 14.09
CA LEU A 58 -85.01 -11.10 13.48
C LEU A 58 -84.14 -10.34 14.49
N GLN A 59 -84.58 -10.20 15.74
CA GLN A 59 -83.77 -9.58 16.80
C GLN A 59 -82.52 -10.39 17.10
N GLN A 60 -82.62 -11.72 17.18
CA GLN A 60 -81.46 -12.59 17.38
C GLN A 60 -80.48 -12.50 16.21
N GLN A 61 -80.98 -12.48 14.98
CA GLN A 61 -80.13 -12.33 13.79
C GLN A 61 -79.38 -11.00 13.80
N ILE A 62 -80.07 -9.89 14.10
CA ILE A 62 -79.44 -8.56 14.18
C ILE A 62 -78.35 -8.52 15.26
N ILE A 63 -78.57 -9.19 16.40
CA ILE A 63 -77.56 -9.27 17.47
C ILE A 63 -76.35 -10.08 17.00
N ALA A 64 -76.57 -11.26 16.40
CA ALA A 64 -75.50 -12.11 15.88
C ALA A 64 -74.66 -11.39 14.81
N ASP A 65 -75.31 -10.77 13.82
CA ASP A 65 -74.63 -10.02 12.75
C ASP A 65 -73.81 -8.85 13.33
N ARG A 66 -74.34 -8.19 14.38
CA ARG A 66 -73.63 -7.11 15.07
C ARG A 66 -72.39 -7.62 15.80
N GLU A 67 -72.48 -8.76 16.48
CA GLU A 67 -71.34 -9.37 17.18
C GLU A 67 -70.25 -9.81 16.19
N GLU A 68 -70.63 -10.42 15.07
CA GLU A 68 -69.70 -10.79 14.00
C GLU A 68 -69.00 -9.57 13.41
N TRP A 69 -69.76 -8.49 13.15
CA TRP A 69 -69.19 -7.25 12.63
C TRP A 69 -68.22 -6.59 13.63
N GLN A 70 -68.53 -6.60 14.93
CA GLN A 70 -67.62 -6.09 15.96
C GLN A 70 -66.34 -6.91 16.04
N LYS A 71 -66.45 -8.24 15.93
CA LYS A 71 -65.30 -9.14 15.92
C LYS A 71 -64.41 -8.87 14.70
N TRP A 72 -65.00 -8.83 13.51
CA TRP A 72 -64.28 -8.51 12.27
C TRP A 72 -63.60 -7.14 12.35
N LYS A 73 -64.28 -6.13 12.89
CA LYS A 73 -63.71 -4.80 13.09
C LYS A 73 -62.51 -4.84 14.04
N SER A 74 -62.63 -5.53 15.18
CA SER A 74 -61.52 -5.66 16.13
C SER A 74 -60.32 -6.37 15.52
N ASP A 75 -60.55 -7.42 14.74
CA ASP A 75 -59.47 -8.15 14.08
C ASP A 75 -58.82 -7.30 12.98
N MET A 76 -59.60 -6.54 12.22
CA MET A 76 -59.09 -5.58 11.25
C MET A 76 -58.21 -4.51 11.92
N GLU A 77 -58.67 -3.92 13.03
CA GLU A 77 -57.88 -2.93 13.79
C GLU A 77 -56.55 -3.51 14.30
N LYS A 78 -56.54 -4.77 14.76
CA LYS A 78 -55.29 -5.44 15.15
C LYS A 78 -54.35 -5.62 13.96
N THR A 79 -54.87 -6.06 12.81
CA THR A 79 -54.04 -6.25 11.61
C THR A 79 -53.49 -4.92 11.09
N GLN A 80 -54.28 -3.85 11.13
CA GLN A 80 -53.84 -2.51 10.77
C GLN A 80 -52.69 -2.07 11.68
N LYS A 81 -52.84 -2.22 12.99
CA LYS A 81 -51.80 -1.86 13.95
C LYS A 81 -50.51 -2.65 13.73
N TYR A 82 -50.61 -3.96 13.50
CA TYR A 82 -49.45 -4.79 13.18
C TYR A 82 -48.72 -4.32 11.92
N LEU A 83 -49.46 -4.00 10.85
CA LEU A 83 -48.87 -3.49 9.62
C LEU A 83 -48.23 -2.11 9.81
N GLU A 84 -48.83 -1.23 10.59
CA GLU A 84 -48.25 0.08 10.93
C GLU A 84 -46.92 -0.08 11.70
N GLU A 85 -46.86 -1.00 12.65
CA GLU A 85 -45.62 -1.33 13.38
C GLU A 85 -44.55 -1.94 12.46
N GLU A 86 -44.94 -2.84 11.55
CA GLU A 86 -44.03 -3.46 10.58
C GLU A 86 -43.49 -2.43 9.57
N ILE A 87 -44.34 -1.54 9.06
CA ILE A 87 -43.93 -0.42 8.19
C ILE A 87 -42.95 0.50 8.90
N ALA A 88 -43.22 0.84 10.16
CA ALA A 88 -42.32 1.67 10.96
C ALA A 88 -40.95 0.99 11.14
N SER A 89 -40.93 -0.30 11.45
CA SER A 89 -39.70 -1.08 11.58
C SER A 89 -38.92 -1.14 10.27
N ILE A 90 -39.59 -1.38 9.15
CA ILE A 90 -38.97 -1.37 7.82
C ILE A 90 -38.39 0.02 7.52
N GLY A 91 -39.12 1.08 7.82
CA GLY A 91 -38.66 2.47 7.68
C GLY A 91 -37.35 2.74 8.44
N ASP A 92 -37.27 2.30 9.70
CA ASP A 92 -36.05 2.43 10.51
C ASP A 92 -34.87 1.63 9.93
N THR A 93 -35.14 0.42 9.43
CA THR A 93 -34.08 -0.39 8.79
C THR A 93 -33.56 0.24 7.50
N ASN A 94 -34.45 0.79 6.66
CA ASN A 94 -34.05 1.49 5.45
C ASN A 94 -33.19 2.71 5.76
N LYS A 95 -33.57 3.50 6.76
CA LYS A 95 -32.78 4.67 7.19
C LYS A 95 -31.36 4.27 7.63
N ARG A 96 -31.23 3.18 8.41
CA ARG A 96 -29.91 2.65 8.79
C ARG A 96 -29.10 2.20 7.59
N LEU A 97 -29.75 1.54 6.62
CA LEU A 97 -29.08 1.11 5.39
C LEU A 97 -28.57 2.30 4.58
N GLU A 98 -29.37 3.36 4.44
CA GLU A 98 -28.97 4.61 3.78
C GLU A 98 -27.78 5.27 4.48
N GLU A 99 -27.77 5.33 5.81
CA GLU A 99 -26.64 5.84 6.60
C GLU A 99 -25.37 5.00 6.35
N THR A 100 -25.46 3.67 6.43
CA THR A 100 -24.31 2.79 6.19
C THR A 100 -23.79 2.87 4.75
N LEU A 101 -24.68 3.04 3.77
CA LEU A 101 -24.31 3.25 2.38
C LEU A 101 -23.51 4.55 2.22
N GLY A 102 -23.99 5.64 2.83
CA GLY A 102 -23.29 6.92 2.82
C GLY A 102 -21.90 6.84 3.43
N GLU A 103 -21.73 6.13 4.56
CA GLU A 103 -20.42 5.90 5.16
C GLU A 103 -19.48 5.10 4.24
N LEU A 104 -19.99 4.07 3.57
CA LEU A 104 -19.21 3.26 2.64
C LEU A 104 -18.79 4.07 1.41
N GLU A 105 -19.65 4.94 0.87
CA GLU A 105 -19.31 5.84 -0.22
C GLU A 105 -18.18 6.80 0.14
N ILE A 106 -18.19 7.34 1.38
CA ILE A 106 -17.11 8.18 1.90
C ILE A 106 -15.81 7.38 1.97
N LYS A 107 -15.83 6.19 2.56
CA LYS A 107 -14.63 5.32 2.65
C LYS A 107 -14.06 4.96 1.28
N VAL A 108 -14.92 4.69 0.29
CA VAL A 108 -14.47 4.42 -1.09
C VAL A 108 -13.80 5.66 -1.70
N LYS A 109 -14.32 6.86 -1.45
CA LYS A 109 -13.66 8.11 -1.90
C LYS A 109 -12.30 8.30 -1.23
N GLU A 110 -12.20 8.04 0.07
CA GLU A 110 -10.94 8.11 0.82
C GLU A 110 -9.89 7.14 0.27
N MET A 111 -10.25 5.86 0.14
CA MET A 111 -9.34 4.84 -0.42
C MET A 111 -8.89 5.19 -1.85
N ASN A 112 -9.77 5.77 -2.67
CA ASN A 112 -9.38 6.22 -4.01
C ASN A 112 -8.38 7.38 -3.99
N MET A 113 -8.50 8.29 -3.02
CA MET A 113 -7.51 9.36 -2.84
C MET A 113 -6.16 8.79 -2.38
N GLU A 114 -6.17 7.83 -1.45
CA GLU A 114 -4.96 7.14 -1.00
C GLU A 114 -4.28 6.38 -2.14
N LEU A 115 -5.04 5.62 -2.93
CA LEU A 115 -4.52 4.92 -4.12
C LEU A 115 -3.89 5.89 -5.12
N LYS A 116 -4.52 7.05 -5.35
CA LYS A 116 -3.95 8.09 -6.22
C LYS A 116 -2.63 8.61 -5.66
N HIS A 117 -2.53 8.80 -4.34
CA HIS A 117 -1.31 9.25 -3.69
C HIS A 117 -0.19 8.21 -3.80
N VAL A 118 -0.48 6.94 -3.49
CA VAL A 118 0.49 5.84 -3.60
C VAL A 118 0.99 5.68 -5.04
N LYS A 119 0.10 5.81 -6.02
CA LYS A 119 0.49 5.78 -7.44
C LYS A 119 1.46 6.90 -7.79
N GLN A 120 1.20 8.12 -7.31
CA GLN A 120 2.13 9.24 -7.51
C GLN A 120 3.50 8.97 -6.89
N GLN A 121 3.54 8.44 -5.65
CA GLN A 121 4.80 8.07 -5.00
C GLN A 121 5.57 7.01 -5.79
N LEU A 122 4.86 6.03 -6.38
CA LEU A 122 5.48 5.00 -7.21
C LEU A 122 6.10 5.60 -8.48
N ASP A 123 5.41 6.54 -9.13
CA ASP A 123 5.91 7.26 -10.31
C ASP A 123 7.15 8.09 -9.95
N ASP A 124 7.13 8.81 -8.82
CA ASP A 124 8.25 9.62 -8.33
C ASP A 124 9.48 8.74 -8.02
N HIS A 125 9.29 7.60 -7.35
CA HIS A 125 10.36 6.64 -7.11
C HIS A 125 10.88 5.99 -8.40
N GLY A 126 10.00 5.75 -9.37
CA GLY A 126 10.37 5.29 -10.70
C GLY A 126 11.31 6.26 -11.41
N GLN A 127 11.03 7.56 -11.32
CA GLN A 127 11.90 8.62 -11.84
C GLN A 127 13.26 8.64 -11.12
N GLN A 128 13.25 8.60 -9.78
CA GLN A 128 14.48 8.56 -8.98
C GLN A 128 15.38 7.37 -9.34
N LEU A 129 14.79 6.17 -9.53
CA LEU A 129 15.54 5.00 -9.96
C LEU A 129 16.12 5.17 -11.38
N GLY A 130 15.40 5.86 -12.26
CA GLY A 130 15.90 6.25 -13.58
C GLY A 130 17.13 7.15 -13.47
N ASP A 131 17.07 8.18 -12.63
CA ASP A 131 18.17 9.11 -12.39
C ASP A 131 19.40 8.39 -11.80
N TYR A 132 19.21 7.52 -10.80
CA TYR A 132 20.32 6.74 -10.23
C TYR A 132 20.94 5.79 -11.24
N ARG A 133 20.14 5.16 -12.11
CA ARG A 133 20.65 4.32 -13.19
C ARG A 133 21.52 5.12 -14.15
N GLN A 134 21.10 6.33 -14.50
CA GLN A 134 21.87 7.22 -15.36
C GLN A 134 23.20 7.62 -14.71
N GLN A 135 23.16 8.04 -13.44
CA GLN A 135 24.36 8.38 -12.67
C GLN A 135 25.36 7.22 -12.59
N LEU A 136 24.88 5.98 -12.36
CA LEU A 136 25.73 4.79 -12.36
C LEU A 136 26.37 4.53 -13.74
N SER A 137 25.64 4.75 -14.82
CA SER A 137 26.17 4.65 -16.18
C SER A 137 27.27 5.68 -16.42
N ASP A 138 27.02 6.94 -16.06
CA ASP A 138 27.98 8.03 -16.23
C ASP A 138 29.25 7.78 -15.40
N HIS A 139 29.09 7.35 -14.14
CA HIS A 139 30.22 6.95 -13.29
C HIS A 139 30.99 5.77 -13.87
N GLY A 140 30.31 4.76 -14.42
CA GLY A 140 30.94 3.64 -15.11
C GLY A 140 31.80 4.09 -16.30
N GLN A 141 31.31 5.04 -17.09
CA GLN A 141 32.07 5.63 -18.20
C GLN A 141 33.28 6.42 -17.71
N THR A 142 33.12 7.26 -16.67
CA THR A 142 34.25 8.00 -16.11
C THR A 142 35.33 7.08 -15.55
N LEU A 143 34.95 5.98 -14.88
CA LEU A 143 35.88 5.00 -14.36
C LEU A 143 36.64 4.28 -15.48
N ALA A 144 35.96 3.94 -16.58
CA ALA A 144 36.60 3.38 -17.77
C ALA A 144 37.63 4.35 -18.37
N GLY A 145 37.30 5.64 -18.44
CA GLY A 145 38.23 6.69 -18.88
C GLY A 145 39.46 6.80 -17.98
N VAL A 146 39.28 6.91 -16.66
CA VAL A 146 40.38 6.98 -15.69
C VAL A 146 41.27 5.72 -15.76
N LYS A 147 40.67 4.54 -15.99
CA LYS A 147 41.43 3.31 -16.17
C LYS A 147 42.31 3.36 -17.42
N MET A 148 41.79 3.85 -18.55
CA MET A 148 42.57 4.04 -19.77
C MET A 148 43.72 5.04 -19.56
N ASP A 149 43.46 6.15 -18.88
CA ASP A 149 44.49 7.15 -18.55
C ASP A 149 45.59 6.55 -17.67
N ALA A 150 45.22 5.74 -16.68
CA ALA A 150 46.16 5.04 -15.81
C ALA A 150 47.02 4.02 -16.57
N GLU A 151 46.42 3.25 -17.48
CA GLU A 151 47.14 2.30 -18.35
C GLU A 151 48.11 3.04 -19.28
N ALA A 152 47.69 4.16 -19.86
CA ALA A 152 48.54 5.01 -20.69
C ALA A 152 49.74 5.58 -19.90
N MET A 153 49.50 6.15 -18.73
CA MET A 153 50.55 6.65 -17.84
C MET A 153 51.51 5.55 -17.40
N SER A 154 51.00 4.36 -17.06
CA SER A 154 51.86 3.23 -16.66
C SER A 154 52.78 2.80 -17.80
N SER A 155 52.30 2.82 -19.05
CA SER A 155 53.14 2.55 -20.22
C SER A 155 54.21 3.63 -20.41
N GLU A 156 53.86 4.90 -20.22
CA GLU A 156 54.78 6.04 -20.35
C GLU A 156 55.89 5.98 -19.29
N ILE A 157 55.54 5.71 -18.02
CA ILE A 157 56.53 5.51 -16.94
C ILE A 157 57.44 4.33 -17.25
N GLY A 158 56.89 3.21 -17.76
CA GLY A 158 57.68 2.06 -18.16
C GLY A 158 58.75 2.41 -19.20
N TRP A 159 58.41 3.26 -20.17
CA TRP A 159 59.37 3.75 -21.17
C TRP A 159 60.45 4.64 -20.55
N ILE A 160 60.08 5.58 -19.67
CA ILE A 160 61.02 6.48 -19.00
C ILE A 160 62.01 5.69 -18.12
N VAL A 161 61.51 4.73 -17.33
CA VAL A 161 62.33 3.93 -16.41
C VAL A 161 63.27 3.00 -17.17
N ALA A 162 62.78 2.32 -18.21
CA ALA A 162 63.61 1.41 -19.01
C ALA A 162 64.62 2.14 -19.91
N GLY A 163 64.37 3.41 -20.25
CA GLY A 163 65.21 4.21 -21.14
C GLY A 163 66.51 4.73 -20.52
N ASP A 164 66.64 4.78 -19.19
CA ASP A 164 67.75 5.50 -18.52
C ASP A 164 68.43 4.76 -17.36
N GLU A 165 68.41 3.41 -17.34
CA GLU A 165 69.18 2.67 -16.33
C GLU A 165 70.70 2.86 -16.49
N HIS A 166 71.19 2.99 -17.73
CA HIS A 166 72.63 3.12 -17.99
C HIS A 166 73.18 4.54 -17.78
N GLY A 167 72.39 5.58 -18.05
CA GLY A 167 72.81 6.97 -17.91
C GLY A 167 72.88 7.41 -16.44
N TYR A 168 71.85 7.05 -15.66
CA TYR A 168 71.75 7.40 -14.26
C TYR A 168 72.87 6.81 -13.40
N ASP A 169 73.22 5.55 -13.65
CA ASP A 169 74.31 4.85 -12.97
C ASP A 169 75.70 5.40 -13.33
N ALA A 170 75.89 5.82 -14.59
CA ALA A 170 77.15 6.39 -15.04
C ALA A 170 77.42 7.76 -14.39
N ILE A 171 76.39 8.62 -14.31
CA ILE A 171 76.51 9.95 -13.69
C ILE A 171 76.77 9.83 -12.19
N LYS A 172 76.05 8.95 -11.48
CA LYS A 172 76.28 8.72 -10.04
C LYS A 172 77.69 8.20 -9.76
N ARG A 173 78.16 7.19 -10.51
CA ARG A 173 79.53 6.68 -10.40
C ARG A 173 80.56 7.78 -10.65
N ARG A 174 80.30 8.64 -11.63
CA ARG A 174 81.19 9.76 -11.97
C ARG A 174 81.29 10.78 -10.83
N ASN A 175 80.15 11.23 -10.30
CA ASN A 175 80.13 12.19 -9.21
C ASN A 175 80.82 11.65 -7.95
N LEU A 176 80.65 10.35 -7.66
CA LEU A 176 81.33 9.72 -6.54
C LEU A 176 82.84 9.70 -6.75
N LEU A 177 83.30 9.32 -7.95
CA LEU A 177 84.71 9.29 -8.29
C LEU A 177 85.36 10.68 -8.23
N ASP A 178 84.70 11.69 -8.80
CA ASP A 178 85.18 13.07 -8.76
C ASP A 178 85.29 13.60 -7.32
N ASN A 179 84.31 13.30 -6.47
CA ASN A 179 84.35 13.68 -5.05
C ASN A 179 85.53 13.01 -4.33
N THR A 180 85.76 11.71 -4.56
CA THR A 180 86.89 11.00 -3.96
C THR A 180 88.24 11.55 -4.44
N GLN A 181 88.41 11.79 -5.75
CA GLN A 181 89.62 12.41 -6.30
C GLN A 181 89.86 13.82 -5.71
N ALA A 182 88.81 14.62 -5.54
CA ALA A 182 88.90 15.94 -4.93
C ALA A 182 89.35 15.88 -3.46
N LYS A 183 88.77 14.97 -2.66
CA LYS A 183 89.17 14.76 -1.27
C LYS A 183 90.61 14.30 -1.15
N LEU A 184 91.07 13.42 -2.04
CA LEU A 184 92.46 12.97 -2.06
C LEU A 184 93.43 14.08 -2.45
N ALA A 185 93.08 14.94 -3.42
CA ALA A 185 93.90 16.12 -3.74
C ALA A 185 94.10 17.04 -2.53
N LEU A 186 93.04 17.29 -1.75
CA LEU A 186 93.13 18.08 -0.53
C LEU A 186 93.96 17.38 0.55
N ALA A 187 93.74 16.09 0.79
CA ALA A 187 94.43 15.32 1.82
C ALA A 187 95.94 15.15 1.53
N LEU A 188 96.31 15.10 0.24
CA LEU A 188 97.71 15.04 -0.23
C LEU A 188 98.35 16.42 -0.39
N ALA A 189 97.64 17.50 -0.02
CA ALA A 189 98.08 18.89 -0.15
C ALA A 189 98.67 19.18 -1.55
N LEU A 190 97.94 18.78 -2.59
CA LEU A 190 98.38 19.03 -3.97
C LEU A 190 98.34 20.52 -4.29
N PRO A 191 99.33 21.05 -5.03
CA PRO A 191 99.37 22.46 -5.39
C PRO A 191 98.15 22.81 -6.25
N HIS A 192 97.39 23.82 -5.82
CA HIS A 192 96.16 24.26 -6.49
C HIS A 192 96.01 25.78 -6.38
N ASN A 193 95.25 26.36 -7.31
CA ASN A 193 94.80 27.75 -7.23
C ASN A 193 93.43 27.78 -6.54
N GLU A 194 93.03 28.93 -5.98
CA GLU A 194 91.73 29.09 -5.29
C GLU A 194 90.50 28.74 -6.14
N HIS A 195 90.65 28.73 -7.47
CA HIS A 195 89.58 28.41 -8.43
C HIS A 195 89.72 27.04 -9.10
N SER A 196 90.66 26.20 -8.66
CA SER A 196 90.88 24.89 -9.26
C SER A 196 89.88 23.85 -8.76
N ILE A 197 89.30 23.07 -9.69
CA ILE A 197 88.48 21.90 -9.33
C ILE A 197 89.43 20.79 -8.83
N MET A 198 89.35 20.44 -7.55
CA MET A 198 90.32 19.54 -6.92
C MET A 198 90.42 18.15 -7.55
N SER A 199 89.32 17.60 -8.08
CA SER A 199 89.36 16.33 -8.81
C SER A 199 90.16 16.41 -10.11
N VAL A 200 90.15 17.58 -10.75
CA VAL A 200 90.96 17.87 -11.94
C VAL A 200 92.43 18.01 -11.54
N VAL A 201 92.73 18.77 -10.48
CA VAL A 201 94.10 18.90 -9.94
C VAL A 201 94.70 17.54 -9.61
N PHE A 202 93.92 16.67 -8.96
CA PHE A 202 94.33 15.29 -8.70
C PHE A 202 94.71 14.56 -9.98
N ARG A 203 93.84 14.57 -11.00
CA ARG A 203 94.08 13.90 -12.27
C ARG A 203 95.27 14.47 -13.03
N ASP A 204 95.44 15.79 -13.03
CA ASP A 204 96.54 16.45 -13.73
C ASP A 204 97.89 16.18 -13.04
N THR A 205 97.90 16.00 -11.72
CA THR A 205 99.10 15.59 -10.96
C THR A 205 99.59 14.21 -11.39
N LEU A 206 98.69 13.30 -11.78
CA LEU A 206 99.06 12.00 -12.36
C LEU A 206 99.56 12.12 -13.82
N GLY A 207 99.66 13.33 -14.37
CA GLY A 207 100.24 13.62 -15.67
C GLY A 207 99.28 13.47 -16.86
N PRO A 208 99.77 13.68 -18.09
CA PRO A 208 98.94 13.72 -19.29
C PRO A 208 98.67 12.35 -19.92
N SER A 209 99.36 11.28 -19.50
CA SER A 209 99.12 9.93 -20.02
C SER A 209 97.65 9.54 -19.80
N LEU A 210 97.04 8.91 -20.80
CA LEU A 210 95.70 8.32 -20.73
C LEU A 210 95.76 6.82 -20.38
N GLU A 211 96.95 6.22 -20.42
CA GLU A 211 97.15 4.81 -20.11
C GLU A 211 97.04 4.57 -18.60
N LEU A 212 96.07 3.73 -18.21
CA LEU A 212 95.80 3.42 -16.80
C LEU A 212 97.04 2.87 -16.04
N PRO A 213 97.86 1.96 -16.61
CA PRO A 213 99.02 1.45 -15.90
C PRO A 213 100.03 2.54 -15.50
N ASP A 214 100.28 3.50 -16.39
CA ASP A 214 101.21 4.60 -16.16
C ASP A 214 100.69 5.56 -15.08
N ARG A 215 99.40 5.89 -15.15
CA ARG A 215 98.75 6.79 -14.19
C ARG A 215 98.65 6.15 -12.81
N ARG A 216 98.38 4.85 -12.74
CA ARG A 216 98.39 4.07 -11.49
C ARG A 216 99.78 4.08 -10.87
N GLN A 217 100.83 3.88 -11.67
CA GLN A 217 102.20 3.94 -11.18
C GLN A 217 102.52 5.30 -10.57
N LYS A 218 102.13 6.40 -11.24
CA LYS A 218 102.27 7.76 -10.70
C LYS A 218 101.42 8.01 -9.45
N LEU A 219 100.23 7.41 -9.37
CA LEU A 219 99.39 7.48 -8.18
C LEU A 219 100.07 6.79 -7.00
N LEU A 220 100.65 5.61 -7.22
CA LEU A 220 101.39 4.89 -6.20
C LEU A 220 102.64 5.66 -5.75
N GLU A 221 103.35 6.32 -6.67
CA GLU A 221 104.46 7.21 -6.33
C GLU A 221 104.01 8.40 -5.50
N LEU A 222 102.91 9.05 -5.88
CA LEU A 222 102.32 10.16 -5.14
C LEU A 222 101.89 9.75 -3.72
N LEU A 223 101.30 8.56 -3.59
CA LEU A 223 100.91 8.01 -2.29
C LEU A 223 102.12 7.58 -1.44
N LYS A 224 103.22 7.14 -2.05
CA LYS A 224 104.46 6.86 -1.31
C LYS A 224 105.11 8.15 -0.79
N ASP A 225 105.10 9.21 -1.60
CA ASP A 225 105.69 10.50 -1.26
C ASP A 225 104.88 11.25 -0.19
N LYS A 226 103.55 11.32 -0.38
CA LYS A 226 102.67 12.19 0.42
C LYS A 226 101.60 11.45 1.22
N GLY A 227 101.48 10.13 1.08
CA GLY A 227 100.41 9.36 1.71
C GLY A 227 100.57 9.09 3.20
N ALA A 228 101.68 9.49 3.81
CA ALA A 228 101.88 9.36 5.27
C ALA A 228 100.87 10.17 6.10
N SER A 229 100.22 11.17 5.51
CA SER A 229 99.15 11.97 6.12
C SER A 229 97.74 11.41 5.91
N LEU A 230 97.59 10.31 5.18
CA LEU A 230 96.28 9.71 4.90
C LEU A 230 95.82 8.77 6.01
N ASP A 231 94.50 8.66 6.15
CA ASP A 231 93.84 7.71 7.05
C ASP A 231 94.28 6.26 6.74
N PRO A 232 94.68 5.45 7.75
CA PRO A 232 95.00 4.03 7.58
C PRO A 232 93.97 3.21 6.82
N GLN A 233 92.67 3.53 6.93
CA GLN A 233 91.60 2.85 6.19
C GLN A 233 91.66 3.18 4.69
N VAL A 234 91.95 4.44 4.34
CA VAL A 234 92.16 4.87 2.95
C VAL A 234 93.39 4.17 2.38
N LEU A 235 94.49 4.11 3.13
CA LEU A 235 95.70 3.39 2.72
C LEU A 235 95.48 1.89 2.51
N SER A 236 94.57 1.27 3.28
CA SER A 236 94.19 -0.13 3.09
C SER A 236 93.42 -0.34 1.78
N LEU A 237 92.52 0.59 1.43
CA LEU A 237 91.77 0.56 0.16
C LEU A 237 92.67 0.81 -1.05
N MET A 238 93.72 1.64 -0.90
CA MET A 238 94.72 1.89 -1.96
C MET A 238 95.63 0.69 -2.26
N LYS A 239 95.48 -0.44 -1.57
CA LYS A 239 96.17 -1.71 -1.91
C LYS A 239 95.43 -2.50 -2.98
N ASP A 240 94.16 -2.18 -3.22
CA ASP A 240 93.35 -2.82 -4.26
C ASP A 240 93.65 -2.17 -5.63
N VAL A 241 94.08 -3.00 -6.58
CA VAL A 241 94.41 -2.58 -7.94
C VAL A 241 93.19 -1.97 -8.64
N SER A 242 91.98 -2.49 -8.38
CA SER A 242 90.75 -1.97 -8.99
C SER A 242 90.40 -0.57 -8.48
N VAL A 243 90.65 -0.28 -7.20
CA VAL A 243 90.45 1.06 -6.63
C VAL A 243 91.47 2.05 -7.20
N LEU A 244 92.73 1.62 -7.36
CA LEU A 244 93.77 2.43 -7.97
C LEU A 244 93.47 2.73 -9.44
N ASP A 245 92.97 1.75 -10.20
CA ASP A 245 92.60 1.94 -11.61
C ASP A 245 91.42 2.91 -11.75
N LEU A 246 90.41 2.81 -10.88
CA LEU A 246 89.30 3.77 -10.81
C LEU A 246 89.80 5.18 -10.50
N LEU A 247 90.67 5.35 -9.51
CA LEU A 247 91.20 6.66 -9.12
C LEU A 247 92.19 7.24 -10.12
N ALA A 248 92.93 6.38 -10.82
CA ALA A 248 93.82 6.77 -11.89
C ALA A 248 93.05 7.11 -13.18
N GLU A 249 91.76 6.81 -13.28
CA GLU A 249 90.98 7.07 -14.49
C GLU A 249 90.97 8.57 -14.86
N ARG A 250 91.36 8.85 -16.10
CA ARG A 250 91.20 10.14 -16.77
C ARG A 250 90.43 9.90 -18.05
N ARG A 251 89.14 10.20 -18.05
CA ARG A 251 88.40 10.33 -19.32
C ARG A 251 88.66 11.72 -19.91
N PRO A 252 88.88 11.82 -21.24
CA PRO A 252 88.84 13.11 -21.90
C PRO A 252 87.48 13.76 -21.66
N TYR A 253 87.46 15.07 -21.42
CA TYR A 253 86.23 15.84 -21.56
C TYR A 253 85.81 15.72 -23.02
N VAL A 254 84.73 14.98 -23.28
CA VAL A 254 84.00 15.07 -24.55
C VAL A 254 83.05 16.26 -24.43
#